data_AF-A0A067M7D8-F1
#
_entry.id   AF-A0A067M7D8-F1
#
_cell.length_a   1.000
_cell.length_b   1.000
_cell.length_c   1.000
_cell.angle_alpha   90.00
_cell.angle_beta   90.00
_cell.angle_gamma   90.00
#
_symmetry.space_group_name_H-M   'P 1'
#
loop_
_entity.id
_entity.type
_entity.pdbx_description
1 polymer ?
#
loop_
_entity_poly.entity_id
_entity_poly.type
_entity_poly.pdbx_seq_one_letter_code
_entity_poly.pdbx_strand_id
1 'polypeptide(L)'
;NETLARAGFLGTSPVNPQCAAFVRSLDDIHGVHPFCTRIYRRFLTSPLCVYFKYPSDPYLIAQFSRAFDVYVLILREVDRRIAKSMDRLKGEWRMKNSCPCCGYECEDEPGLMFRRLLTMDGNNSAKRFANAGVSDQRQFESDYFLSDEVVDSFSDALPDRGKKKTGSAAYDDPDPTAGDPESDCTDRWKNANSERTRAMWKAFDESGIFACVCRHGFIVGIANMRRSGELAKYPLAMTQWVTESLGDRLCWGYDIGCAFSGT
;
A
#
# COMPACT_ATOMS: atom_id res chain seq x y z
N ASN A 1 -21.85 -17.67 -19.31
CA ASN A 1 -20.67 -17.70 -18.41
C ASN A 1 -20.66 -18.85 -17.42
N GLU A 2 -21.78 -19.20 -16.78
CA GLU A 2 -21.82 -20.34 -15.85
C GLU A 2 -21.39 -21.67 -16.48
N THR A 3 -21.88 -21.99 -17.68
CA THR A 3 -21.47 -23.20 -18.42
C THR A 3 -19.97 -23.25 -18.70
N LEU A 4 -19.36 -22.11 -19.06
CA LEU A 4 -17.92 -22.02 -19.27
C LEU A 4 -17.17 -22.26 -17.95
N ALA A 5 -17.62 -21.66 -16.85
CA ALA A 5 -17.00 -21.82 -15.54
C ALA A 5 -17.04 -23.28 -15.07
N ARG A 6 -18.16 -23.97 -15.29
CA ARG A 6 -18.30 -25.42 -15.01
C ARG A 6 -17.34 -26.27 -15.85
N ALA A 7 -16.98 -25.82 -17.05
CA ALA A 7 -15.99 -26.45 -17.91
C ALA A 7 -14.54 -26.01 -17.60
N GLY A 8 -14.31 -25.17 -16.59
CA GLY A 8 -12.99 -24.67 -16.22
C GLY A 8 -12.52 -23.45 -17.01
N PHE A 9 -13.42 -22.71 -17.65
CA PHE A 9 -13.13 -21.52 -18.45
C PHE A 9 -13.83 -20.27 -17.92
N LEU A 10 -13.18 -19.13 -18.02
CA LEU A 10 -13.76 -17.83 -17.71
C LEU A 10 -13.97 -17.05 -19.01
N GLY A 11 -15.22 -16.68 -19.30
CA GLY A 11 -15.55 -15.87 -20.46
C GLY A 11 -14.97 -14.46 -20.35
N THR A 12 -14.57 -13.89 -21.48
CA THR A 12 -13.91 -12.56 -21.52
C THR A 12 -14.91 -11.39 -21.57
N SER A 13 -16.21 -11.70 -21.60
CA SER A 13 -17.32 -10.73 -21.55
C SER A 13 -18.49 -11.31 -20.74
N PRO A 14 -19.21 -10.49 -19.95
CA PRO A 14 -20.30 -10.95 -19.09
C PRO A 14 -21.54 -11.42 -19.87
N VAL A 15 -21.81 -10.83 -21.04
CA VAL A 15 -23.07 -11.05 -21.78
C VAL A 15 -22.88 -12.00 -22.96
N ASN A 16 -21.87 -11.77 -23.79
CA ASN A 16 -21.61 -12.59 -24.97
C ASN A 16 -20.10 -12.81 -25.16
N PRO A 17 -19.50 -13.80 -24.46
CA PRO A 17 -18.08 -14.09 -24.56
C PRO A 17 -17.76 -14.71 -25.93
N GLN A 18 -16.98 -14.01 -26.75
CA GLN A 18 -16.41 -14.57 -27.99
C GLN A 18 -15.13 -15.37 -27.74
N CYS A 19 -14.49 -15.15 -26.58
CA CYS A 19 -13.31 -15.83 -26.13
C CYS A 19 -13.49 -16.26 -24.66
N ALA A 20 -12.72 -17.27 -24.26
CA ALA A 20 -12.65 -17.71 -22.87
C ALA A 20 -11.21 -18.08 -22.51
N ALA A 21 -10.81 -17.78 -21.29
CA ALA A 21 -9.51 -18.13 -20.74
C ALA A 21 -9.65 -19.35 -19.84
N PHE A 22 -8.72 -20.29 -19.91
CA PHE A 22 -8.69 -21.45 -19.03
C PHE A 22 -8.29 -21.02 -17.61
N VAL A 23 -9.05 -21.44 -16.60
CA VAL A 23 -8.87 -20.96 -15.21
C VAL A 23 -7.49 -21.31 -14.67
N ARG A 24 -6.94 -22.49 -14.98
CA ARG A 24 -5.59 -22.85 -14.51
C ARG A 24 -4.52 -21.92 -15.06
N SER A 25 -4.64 -21.49 -16.31
CA SER A 25 -3.69 -20.53 -16.89
C SER A 25 -3.77 -19.16 -16.21
N LEU A 26 -4.96 -18.75 -15.77
CA LEU A 26 -5.14 -17.54 -14.97
C LEU A 26 -4.49 -17.70 -13.58
N ASP A 27 -4.62 -18.87 -12.97
CA ASP A 27 -4.01 -19.21 -11.68
C ASP A 27 -2.48 -19.21 -11.73
N ASP A 28 -1.90 -19.87 -12.74
CA ASP A 28 -0.45 -19.90 -12.98
C ASP A 28 0.09 -18.47 -13.13
N ILE A 29 -0.61 -17.63 -13.89
CA ILE A 29 -0.22 -16.22 -14.08
C ILE A 29 -0.38 -15.43 -12.77
N HIS A 30 -1.44 -15.67 -12.01
CA HIS A 30 -1.67 -15.01 -10.72
C HIS A 30 -0.54 -15.33 -9.73
N GLY A 31 -0.07 -16.58 -9.69
CA GLY A 31 1.04 -16.99 -8.81
C GLY A 31 2.39 -16.33 -9.15
N VAL A 32 2.67 -16.06 -10.43
CA VAL A 32 3.92 -15.39 -10.85
C VAL A 32 3.82 -13.86 -10.87
N HIS A 33 2.61 -13.30 -10.88
CA HIS A 33 2.36 -11.87 -11.03
C HIS A 33 3.13 -10.99 -10.02
N PRO A 34 3.20 -11.33 -8.71
CA PRO A 34 3.92 -10.51 -7.72
C PRO A 34 5.41 -10.32 -8.02
N PHE A 35 6.03 -11.27 -8.72
CA PHE A 35 7.47 -11.25 -9.04
C PHE A 35 7.77 -10.52 -10.36
N CYS A 36 6.73 -10.11 -11.09
CA CYS A 36 6.82 -9.80 -12.51
C CYS A 36 5.95 -8.59 -12.91
N THR A 37 5.97 -7.51 -12.12
CA THR A 37 5.11 -6.32 -12.32
C THR A 37 5.33 -5.59 -13.65
N ARG A 38 6.59 -5.46 -14.11
CA ARG A 38 6.91 -4.91 -15.44
C ARG A 38 6.62 -5.87 -16.59
N ILE A 39 6.47 -7.14 -16.26
CA ILE A 39 6.37 -8.22 -17.22
C ILE A 39 4.91 -8.55 -17.48
N TYR A 40 3.95 -8.36 -16.56
CA TYR A 40 2.53 -8.69 -16.77
C TYR A 40 1.99 -8.33 -18.16
N ARG A 41 2.13 -7.07 -18.61
CA ARG A 41 1.68 -6.64 -19.95
C ARG A 41 2.47 -7.29 -21.10
N ARG A 42 3.75 -7.64 -20.86
CA ARG A 42 4.68 -8.28 -21.80
C ARG A 42 4.67 -9.82 -21.74
N PHE A 43 4.19 -10.40 -20.64
CA PHE A 43 4.05 -11.83 -20.36
C PHE A 43 2.81 -12.35 -21.06
N LEU A 44 1.73 -11.57 -21.01
CA LEU A 44 0.53 -11.81 -21.80
C LEU A 44 0.80 -11.74 -23.32
N THR A 45 1.80 -10.96 -23.75
CA THR A 45 2.15 -10.83 -25.17
C THR A 45 3.25 -11.79 -25.66
N SER A 46 4.03 -12.43 -24.77
CA SER A 46 5.28 -13.11 -25.18
C SER A 46 5.31 -14.61 -24.84
N PRO A 47 5.41 -15.09 -23.59
CA PRO A 47 5.50 -16.52 -23.30
C PRO A 47 4.31 -17.35 -23.78
N LEU A 48 3.06 -16.88 -23.61
CA LEU A 48 1.90 -17.61 -24.14
C LEU A 48 1.88 -17.61 -25.67
N CYS A 49 2.10 -16.46 -26.30
CA CYS A 49 2.21 -16.35 -27.76
C CYS A 49 3.35 -17.20 -28.34
N VAL A 50 4.51 -17.25 -27.67
CA VAL A 50 5.67 -18.08 -28.04
C VAL A 50 5.39 -19.56 -27.81
N TYR A 51 4.79 -19.92 -26.67
CA TYR A 51 4.43 -21.30 -26.33
C TYR A 51 3.40 -21.87 -27.32
N PHE A 52 2.36 -21.10 -27.64
CA PHE A 52 1.33 -21.48 -28.60
C PHE A 52 1.69 -21.18 -30.06
N LYS A 53 2.87 -20.60 -30.32
CA LYS A 53 3.33 -20.17 -31.66
C LYS A 53 2.33 -19.26 -32.40
N TYR A 54 1.60 -18.43 -31.67
CA TYR A 54 0.69 -17.44 -32.23
C TYR A 54 1.33 -16.05 -32.26
N PRO A 55 1.11 -15.24 -33.30
CA PRO A 55 1.47 -13.83 -33.28
C PRO A 55 0.73 -13.12 -32.14
N SER A 56 1.40 -12.15 -31.51
CA SER A 56 0.81 -11.31 -30.46
C SER A 56 -0.36 -10.53 -31.04
N ASP A 57 -1.60 -10.92 -30.71
CA ASP A 57 -2.83 -10.24 -31.10
C ASP A 57 -3.30 -9.29 -29.97
N PRO A 58 -3.28 -7.96 -30.19
CA PRO A 58 -3.75 -6.98 -29.20
C PRO A 58 -5.18 -7.22 -28.71
N TYR A 59 -6.06 -7.77 -29.56
CA TYR A 59 -7.43 -8.09 -29.17
C TYR A 59 -7.43 -9.20 -28.12
N LEU A 60 -6.76 -10.33 -28.39
CA LEU A 60 -6.71 -11.47 -27.46
C LEU A 60 -6.05 -11.10 -26.13
N ILE A 61 -5.02 -10.24 -26.16
CA ILE A 61 -4.38 -9.72 -24.94
C ILE A 61 -5.38 -8.91 -24.10
N ALA A 62 -6.15 -8.03 -24.73
CA ALA A 62 -7.17 -7.26 -24.03
C ALA A 62 -8.28 -8.16 -23.44
N GLN A 63 -8.71 -9.17 -24.20
CA GLN A 63 -9.69 -10.15 -23.73
C GLN A 63 -9.16 -10.97 -22.54
N PHE A 64 -7.91 -11.43 -22.61
CA PHE A 64 -7.27 -12.15 -21.52
C PHE A 64 -7.13 -11.26 -20.27
N SER A 65 -6.65 -10.02 -20.43
CA SER A 65 -6.51 -9.07 -19.31
C SER A 65 -7.85 -8.84 -18.59
N ARG A 66 -8.95 -8.73 -19.34
CA ARG A 66 -10.30 -8.62 -18.75
C ARG A 66 -10.71 -9.87 -17.99
N ALA A 67 -10.45 -11.05 -18.53
CA ALA A 67 -10.72 -12.31 -17.83
C ALA A 67 -9.86 -12.44 -16.56
N PHE A 68 -8.58 -12.03 -16.61
CA PHE A 68 -7.69 -12.03 -15.45
C PHE A 68 -8.15 -11.09 -14.35
N ASP A 69 -8.58 -9.86 -14.69
CA ASP A 69 -9.19 -8.94 -13.72
C ASP A 69 -10.40 -9.57 -13.02
N VAL A 70 -11.29 -10.22 -13.78
CA VAL A 70 -12.46 -10.91 -13.22
C VAL A 70 -12.03 -12.10 -12.35
N TYR A 71 -11.01 -12.85 -12.76
CA TYR A 71 -10.46 -13.94 -11.96
C TYR A 71 -9.94 -13.46 -10.60
N VAL A 72 -9.16 -12.37 -10.57
CA VAL A 72 -8.66 -11.77 -9.32
C VAL A 72 -9.82 -11.29 -8.45
N LEU A 73 -10.87 -10.72 -9.04
CA LEU A 73 -12.08 -10.32 -8.29
C LEU A 73 -12.80 -11.53 -7.67
N ILE A 74 -12.88 -12.66 -8.39
CA ILE A 74 -13.45 -13.90 -7.87
C ILE A 74 -12.63 -14.39 -6.68
N LEU A 75 -11.30 -14.43 -6.79
CA LEU A 75 -10.44 -14.85 -5.68
C LEU A 75 -10.65 -13.97 -4.43
N ARG A 76 -10.67 -12.64 -4.61
CA ARG A 76 -10.93 -11.70 -3.51
C ARG A 76 -12.29 -11.93 -2.85
N GLU A 77 -13.33 -12.17 -3.64
CA GLU A 77 -14.66 -12.45 -3.10
C GLU A 77 -14.72 -13.79 -2.36
N VAL A 78 -13.99 -14.80 -2.83
CA VAL A 78 -13.84 -16.09 -2.13
C VAL A 78 -13.13 -15.88 -0.79
N ASP A 79 -11.99 -15.19 -0.78
CA ASP A 79 -11.24 -14.87 0.44
C ASP A 79 -12.09 -14.08 1.44
N ARG A 80 -12.84 -13.09 0.95
CA ARG A 80 -13.77 -12.30 1.78
C ARG A 80 -14.87 -13.17 2.39
N ARG A 81 -15.44 -14.12 1.64
CA ARG A 81 -16.45 -15.05 2.17
C ARG A 81 -15.88 -16.00 3.21
N ILE A 82 -14.67 -16.50 3.01
CA ILE A 82 -13.96 -17.33 3.98
C ILE A 82 -13.64 -16.50 5.24
N ALA A 83 -13.14 -15.29 5.07
CA ALA A 83 -12.89 -14.39 6.20
C ALA A 83 -14.18 -14.11 6.98
N LYS A 84 -15.31 -13.89 6.28
CA LYS A 84 -16.62 -13.70 6.91
C LYS A 84 -17.07 -14.94 7.69
N SER A 85 -16.94 -16.15 7.14
CA SER A 85 -17.37 -17.37 7.82
C SER A 85 -16.51 -17.70 9.04
N MET A 86 -15.28 -17.20 9.08
CA MET A 86 -14.34 -17.37 10.19
C MET A 86 -14.28 -16.14 11.14
N ASP A 87 -15.21 -15.21 11.01
CA ASP A 87 -15.31 -13.98 11.82
C ASP A 87 -14.08 -13.05 11.77
N ARG A 88 -13.31 -13.14 10.68
CA ARG A 88 -12.05 -12.41 10.47
C ARG A 88 -12.24 -11.02 9.86
N LEU A 89 -13.48 -10.62 9.58
CA LEU A 89 -13.81 -9.27 9.09
C LEU A 89 -14.10 -8.27 10.22
N LYS A 90 -14.09 -8.71 11.49
CA LYS A 90 -14.39 -7.84 12.63
C LYS A 90 -13.14 -7.14 13.14
N GLY A 91 -13.21 -5.81 13.17
CA GLY A 91 -12.12 -4.96 13.66
C GLY A 91 -10.79 -5.28 12.98
N GLU A 92 -9.71 -5.16 13.75
CA GLU A 92 -8.35 -5.28 13.23
C GLU A 92 -7.80 -6.70 13.30
N TRP A 93 -8.62 -7.69 12.89
CA TRP A 93 -8.28 -9.11 12.99
C TRP A 93 -6.97 -9.43 12.26
N ARG A 94 -6.80 -8.93 11.03
CA ARG A 94 -5.59 -9.16 10.24
C ARG A 94 -4.36 -8.62 10.97
N MET A 95 -4.39 -7.37 11.41
CA MET A 95 -3.27 -6.75 12.12
C MET A 95 -2.86 -7.56 13.36
N LYS A 96 -3.85 -8.08 14.09
CA LYS A 96 -3.64 -8.92 15.29
C LYS A 96 -3.05 -10.29 14.95
N ASN A 97 -3.43 -10.91 13.84
CA ASN A 97 -3.19 -12.34 13.59
C ASN A 97 -2.27 -12.66 12.39
N SER A 98 -1.86 -11.68 11.58
CA SER A 98 -1.08 -11.95 10.36
C SER A 98 0.31 -12.51 10.60
N CYS A 99 0.98 -12.12 11.69
CA CYS A 99 2.33 -12.58 11.98
C CYS A 99 2.28 -13.65 13.07
N PRO A 100 2.50 -14.94 12.75
CA PRO A 100 2.44 -16.02 13.74
C PRO A 100 3.42 -15.80 14.90
N CYS A 101 4.64 -15.35 14.59
CA CYS A 101 5.68 -15.10 15.58
C CYS A 101 5.41 -13.91 16.50
N CYS A 102 4.57 -12.95 16.07
CA CYS A 102 4.19 -11.78 16.89
C CYS A 102 2.80 -11.89 17.52
N GLY A 103 1.98 -12.83 17.04
CA GLY A 103 0.61 -13.05 17.49
C GLY A 103 0.46 -14.18 18.49
N TYR A 104 1.51 -14.97 18.71
CA TYR A 104 1.51 -16.11 19.61
C TYR A 104 2.47 -15.91 20.78
N GLU A 105 1.96 -16.02 22.01
CA GLU A 105 2.73 -15.99 23.25
C GLU A 105 2.67 -17.39 23.89
N CYS A 106 3.82 -17.93 24.30
CA CYS A 106 3.90 -19.22 24.98
C CYS A 106 3.46 -19.09 26.44
N GLU A 107 2.55 -19.95 26.91
CA GLU A 107 1.99 -19.90 28.28
C GLU A 107 3.05 -20.14 29.38
N ASP A 108 4.05 -20.97 29.09
CA ASP A 108 5.08 -21.42 30.06
C ASP A 108 6.42 -20.67 29.94
N GLU A 109 6.47 -19.58 29.19
CA GLU A 109 7.69 -18.79 28.99
C GLU A 109 7.60 -17.41 29.67
N PRO A 110 8.74 -16.82 30.08
CA PRO A 110 8.75 -15.45 30.58
C PRO A 110 8.18 -14.47 29.55
N GLY A 111 7.31 -13.57 29.99
CA GLY A 111 6.72 -12.55 29.13
C GLY A 111 7.78 -11.68 28.47
N LEU A 112 7.61 -11.41 27.18
CA LEU A 112 8.51 -10.52 26.45
C LEU A 112 8.39 -9.08 26.96
N MET A 113 9.53 -8.38 27.06
CA MET A 113 9.57 -6.94 27.34
C MET A 113 8.77 -6.16 26.30
N PHE A 114 8.91 -6.53 25.02
CA PHE A 114 8.12 -6.01 23.92
C PHE A 114 7.41 -7.15 23.20
N ARG A 115 6.08 -7.05 23.06
CA ARG A 115 5.27 -8.02 22.30
C ARG A 115 5.59 -7.97 20.82
N ARG A 116 5.85 -6.77 20.29
CA ARG A 116 6.19 -6.57 18.88
C ARG A 116 7.25 -5.51 18.72
N LEU A 117 8.23 -5.81 17.87
CA LEU A 117 9.17 -4.83 17.34
C LEU A 117 8.64 -4.41 15.96
N LEU A 118 8.35 -3.13 15.82
CA LEU A 118 7.74 -2.52 14.68
C LEU A 118 8.68 -1.49 14.09
N THR A 119 8.73 -1.39 12.77
CA THR A 119 9.45 -0.34 12.07
C THR A 119 8.54 0.32 11.04
N MET A 120 8.68 1.62 10.85
CA MET A 120 7.92 2.35 9.85
C MET A 120 8.82 3.24 8.99
N ASP A 121 8.43 3.46 7.74
CA ASP A 121 9.19 4.27 6.78
C ASP A 121 8.30 4.73 5.60
N GLY A 122 8.66 5.87 5.00
CA GLY A 122 8.05 6.40 3.79
C GLY A 122 8.72 5.90 2.51
N ASN A 123 7.93 5.30 1.61
CA ASN A 123 8.36 4.91 0.28
C ASN A 123 7.80 5.83 -0.80
N ASN A 124 8.65 6.74 -1.28
CA ASN A 124 8.34 7.67 -2.38
C ASN A 124 8.40 7.02 -3.77
N SER A 125 8.63 5.73 -3.93
CA SER A 125 8.65 5.09 -5.27
C SER A 125 7.26 4.65 -5.74
N ALA A 126 6.32 4.43 -4.81
CA ALA A 126 4.96 3.99 -5.07
C ALA A 126 4.04 5.16 -5.46
N LYS A 127 4.31 5.80 -6.60
CA LYS A 127 3.58 7.00 -7.05
C LYS A 127 2.45 6.68 -8.03
N ARG A 128 1.36 7.43 -7.95
CA ARG A 128 0.28 7.45 -8.95
C ARG A 128 0.00 8.88 -9.41
N PHE A 129 0.03 9.11 -10.72
CA PHE A 129 -0.28 10.43 -11.29
C PHE A 129 -1.73 10.84 -11.03
N ALA A 130 -1.97 12.13 -10.82
CA ALA A 130 -3.30 12.69 -10.55
C ALA A 130 -4.32 12.43 -11.66
N ASN A 131 -3.86 12.33 -12.90
CA ASN A 131 -4.67 12.02 -14.07
C ASN A 131 -4.72 10.52 -14.42
N ALA A 132 -4.12 9.65 -13.60
CA ALA A 132 -4.17 8.21 -13.79
C ALA A 132 -5.34 7.58 -13.01
N GLY A 133 -5.95 6.54 -13.58
CA GLY A 133 -7.06 5.81 -12.95
C GLY A 133 -8.46 6.36 -13.25
N VAL A 134 -8.61 7.37 -14.13
CA VAL A 134 -9.93 7.95 -14.47
C VAL A 134 -10.85 6.94 -15.18
N SER A 135 -10.26 5.96 -15.87
CA SER A 135 -11.02 4.95 -16.63
C SER A 135 -11.58 3.81 -15.77
N ASP A 136 -10.99 3.54 -14.61
CA ASP A 136 -11.40 2.45 -13.73
C ASP A 136 -11.74 3.01 -12.35
N GLN A 137 -13.04 3.05 -12.04
CA GLN A 137 -13.58 3.64 -10.82
C GLN A 137 -13.66 2.61 -9.67
N ARG A 138 -13.17 1.38 -9.88
CA ARG A 138 -13.16 0.36 -8.82
C ARG A 138 -12.25 0.80 -7.69
N GLN A 139 -12.77 0.74 -6.47
CA GLN A 139 -11.98 0.98 -5.26
C GLN A 139 -11.41 -0.34 -4.75
N PHE A 140 -10.18 -0.28 -4.26
CA PHE A 140 -9.54 -1.42 -3.61
C PHE A 140 -9.80 -1.35 -2.11
N GLU A 141 -10.76 -2.15 -1.65
CA GLU A 141 -11.01 -2.31 -0.21
C GLU A 141 -9.93 -3.20 0.40
N SER A 142 -9.25 -2.70 1.43
CA SER A 142 -8.19 -3.42 2.11
C SER A 142 -8.07 -2.99 3.56
N ASP A 143 -7.94 -3.97 4.44
CA ASP A 143 -7.66 -3.85 5.87
C ASP A 143 -6.17 -3.62 6.19
N TYR A 144 -5.34 -3.42 5.16
CA TYR A 144 -3.97 -2.94 5.32
C TYR A 144 -3.90 -1.42 5.39
N PHE A 145 -4.85 -0.72 4.77
CA PHE A 145 -4.77 0.73 4.58
C PHE A 145 -5.51 1.49 5.67
N LEU A 146 -4.79 2.39 6.32
CA LEU A 146 -5.36 3.44 7.14
C LEU A 146 -5.99 4.50 6.21
N SER A 147 -7.21 4.91 6.54
CA SER A 147 -7.96 5.88 5.74
C SER A 147 -7.30 7.26 5.75
N ASP A 148 -7.36 7.96 4.62
CA ASP A 148 -6.81 9.31 4.46
C ASP A 148 -7.44 10.28 5.49
N GLU A 149 -8.72 10.12 5.83
CA GLU A 149 -9.43 10.98 6.79
C GLU A 149 -8.82 10.89 8.20
N VAL A 150 -8.48 9.67 8.64
CA VAL A 150 -7.83 9.44 9.95
C VAL A 150 -6.41 10.00 9.93
N VAL A 151 -5.69 9.88 8.83
CA VAL A 151 -4.34 10.47 8.73
C VAL A 151 -4.41 11.99 8.76
N ASP A 152 -5.36 12.57 8.05
CA ASP A 152 -5.50 14.02 7.92
C ASP A 152 -5.92 14.69 9.23
N SER A 153 -6.61 13.99 10.15
CA SER A 153 -6.93 14.54 11.48
C SER A 153 -5.70 14.81 12.35
N PHE A 154 -4.52 14.25 12.01
CA PHE A 154 -3.26 14.54 12.70
C PHE A 154 -2.50 15.71 12.08
N SER A 155 -3.01 16.31 11.01
CA SER A 155 -2.39 17.51 10.42
C SER A 155 -2.48 18.70 11.37
N ASP A 156 -3.58 18.82 12.12
CA ASP A 156 -3.85 19.91 13.07
C ASP A 156 -3.17 19.69 14.43
N ALA A 157 -2.74 18.46 14.73
CA ALA A 157 -2.04 18.10 15.97
C ALA A 157 -0.56 18.54 15.96
N LEU A 158 -0.05 19.00 14.81
CA LEU A 158 1.30 19.49 14.67
C LEU A 158 1.33 20.98 15.06
N PRO A 159 2.22 21.41 15.99
CA PRO A 159 2.34 22.81 16.34
C PRO A 159 2.63 23.65 15.09
N ASP A 160 1.90 24.76 14.94
CA ASP A 160 2.11 25.74 13.88
C ASP A 160 3.54 26.27 14.01
N ARG A 161 4.46 25.75 13.19
CA ARG A 161 5.87 26.13 13.19
C ARG A 161 5.95 27.55 12.66
N GLY A 162 5.88 28.51 13.57
CA GLY A 162 5.80 29.93 13.29
C GLY A 162 6.82 30.38 12.24
N LYS A 163 6.33 31.16 11.27
CA LYS A 163 7.10 31.81 10.21
C LYS A 163 8.30 32.59 10.78
N LYS A 164 9.51 32.03 10.77
CA LYS A 164 10.73 32.86 10.73
C LYS A 164 10.94 33.31 9.29
N LYS A 165 10.56 34.57 9.01
CA LYS A 165 10.85 35.27 7.75
C LYS A 165 12.36 35.37 7.54
N THR A 166 12.97 34.42 6.84
CA THR A 166 14.23 34.68 6.15
C THR A 166 13.89 35.18 4.76
N GLY A 167 14.18 36.46 4.51
CA GLY A 167 13.83 37.15 3.28
C GLY A 167 14.54 36.56 2.06
N SER A 168 13.83 35.74 1.31
CA SER A 168 14.03 35.61 -0.13
C SER A 168 12.68 35.30 -0.77
N ALA A 169 12.22 36.21 -1.61
CA ALA A 169 10.93 36.14 -2.28
C ALA A 169 10.86 34.94 -3.23
N ALA A 170 9.96 33.99 -2.97
CA ALA A 170 9.03 33.37 -3.93
C ALA A 170 8.28 32.19 -3.28
N TYR A 171 6.94 32.27 -3.30
CA TYR A 171 5.95 31.24 -2.94
C TYR A 171 5.73 30.98 -1.43
N ASP A 172 4.83 31.77 -0.85
CA ASP A 172 4.21 31.57 0.47
C ASP A 172 3.32 30.31 0.49
N ASP A 173 3.87 29.20 0.99
CA ASP A 173 3.09 28.12 1.61
C ASP A 173 4.06 27.32 2.53
N PRO A 174 3.84 27.21 3.85
CA PRO A 174 4.74 26.50 4.75
C PRO A 174 4.95 25.04 4.31
N ASP A 175 6.13 24.49 4.55
CA ASP A 175 6.45 23.09 4.25
C ASP A 175 6.25 22.22 5.51
N PRO A 176 5.17 21.43 5.59
CA PRO A 176 4.94 20.56 6.74
C PRO A 176 5.85 19.32 6.73
N THR A 177 6.64 19.09 5.65
CA THR A 177 7.61 17.99 5.52
C THR A 177 9.02 18.34 5.99
N ALA A 178 9.32 19.62 6.19
CA ALA A 178 10.61 20.03 6.73
C ALA A 178 10.69 19.55 8.18
N GLY A 179 11.75 18.82 8.53
CA GLY A 179 12.10 18.59 9.94
C GLY A 179 12.33 19.91 10.67
N ASP A 180 12.46 19.88 12.00
CA ASP A 180 12.76 21.11 12.74
C ASP A 180 14.06 21.75 12.22
N PRO A 181 14.03 22.98 11.67
CA PRO A 181 15.24 23.64 11.17
C PRO A 181 16.26 23.93 12.28
N GLU A 182 15.89 23.83 13.56
CA GLU A 182 16.84 23.88 14.70
C GLU A 182 17.43 22.49 15.03
N SER A 183 17.04 21.42 14.34
CA SER A 183 17.69 20.12 14.46
C SER A 183 18.94 20.04 13.57
N ASP A 184 20.09 19.76 14.19
CA ASP A 184 21.36 19.42 13.51
C ASP A 184 21.20 18.28 12.47
N CYS A 185 20.10 17.52 12.54
CA CYS A 185 19.77 16.41 11.65
C CYS A 185 19.36 16.87 10.24
N THR A 186 18.51 17.89 10.09
CA THR A 186 17.96 18.32 8.78
C THR A 186 19.04 18.88 7.85
N ASP A 187 20.03 19.58 8.39
CA ASP A 187 21.13 20.16 7.61
C ASP A 187 22.16 19.11 7.18
N ARG A 188 22.33 18.03 7.96
CA ARG A 188 23.34 16.99 7.70
C ARG A 188 22.85 15.88 6.79
N TRP A 189 21.56 15.57 6.80
CA TRP A 189 20.99 14.43 6.08
C TRP A 189 20.17 14.87 4.87
N LYS A 190 20.70 14.62 3.66
CA LYS A 190 20.04 14.97 2.39
C LYS A 190 18.62 14.40 2.23
N ASN A 191 18.33 13.27 2.88
CA ASN A 191 17.01 12.64 2.84
C ASN A 191 15.96 13.39 3.66
N ALA A 192 16.38 14.18 4.65
CA ALA A 192 15.51 15.03 5.46
C ALA A 192 15.23 16.40 4.80
N ASN A 193 15.92 16.72 3.70
CA ASN A 193 15.73 17.96 2.95
C ASN A 193 14.81 17.72 1.74
N SER A 194 13.51 17.84 1.96
CA SER A 194 12.42 17.56 1.01
C SER A 194 12.16 18.68 -0.01
N GLU A 195 12.78 19.86 0.13
CA GLU A 195 12.46 21.08 -0.64
C GLU A 195 12.54 20.87 -2.17
N ARG A 196 13.49 20.04 -2.63
CA ARG A 196 13.73 19.83 -4.07
C ARG A 196 12.62 19.09 -4.80
N THR A 197 11.72 18.43 -4.08
CA THR A 197 10.71 17.53 -4.67
C THR A 197 9.26 18.05 -4.56
N ARG A 198 9.05 19.20 -3.91
CA ARG A 198 7.71 19.74 -3.62
C ARG A 198 6.87 20.04 -4.86
N ALA A 199 7.45 20.68 -5.87
CA ALA A 199 6.73 20.98 -7.12
C ALA A 199 6.30 19.70 -7.86
N MET A 200 7.08 18.64 -7.71
CA MET A 200 6.83 17.34 -8.34
C MET A 200 5.64 16.61 -7.69
N TRP A 201 5.36 16.82 -6.40
CA TRP A 201 4.24 16.18 -5.70
C TRP A 201 2.87 16.59 -6.21
N LYS A 202 2.72 17.80 -6.74
CA LYS A 202 1.46 18.27 -7.35
C LYS A 202 1.04 17.46 -8.58
N ALA A 203 1.97 16.75 -9.23
CA ALA A 203 1.66 15.89 -10.38
C ALA A 203 1.03 14.55 -9.97
N PHE A 204 1.15 14.16 -8.70
CA PHE A 204 0.73 12.85 -8.20
C PHE A 204 -0.50 12.96 -7.30
N ASP A 205 -1.40 11.97 -7.34
CA ASP A 205 -2.46 11.83 -6.34
C ASP A 205 -1.89 11.16 -5.09
N GLU A 206 -1.24 10.00 -5.29
CA GLU A 206 -0.40 9.32 -4.31
C GLU A 206 1.05 9.60 -4.66
N SER A 207 1.76 10.30 -3.78
CA SER A 207 3.19 10.59 -3.90
C SER A 207 4.07 9.47 -3.33
N GLY A 208 3.47 8.52 -2.62
CA GLY A 208 4.13 7.34 -2.07
C GLY A 208 3.22 6.59 -1.10
N ILE A 209 3.80 5.66 -0.36
CA ILE A 209 3.15 4.96 0.75
C ILE A 209 3.99 5.10 2.01
N PHE A 210 3.35 5.17 3.16
CA PHE A 210 3.99 5.07 4.46
C PHE A 210 3.64 3.71 5.06
N ALA A 211 4.61 2.86 5.35
CA ALA A 211 4.36 1.48 5.75
C ALA A 211 4.90 1.19 7.15
N CYS A 212 4.15 0.42 7.92
CA CYS A 212 4.57 -0.16 9.20
C CYS A 212 4.67 -1.68 9.04
N VAL A 213 5.81 -2.24 9.45
CA VAL A 213 6.10 -3.67 9.40
C VAL A 213 6.58 -4.18 10.75
N CYS A 214 6.32 -5.45 11.04
CA CYS A 214 6.99 -6.11 12.16
C CYS A 214 8.40 -6.60 11.75
N ARG A 215 9.24 -6.90 12.74
CA ARG A 215 10.58 -7.50 12.54
C ARG A 215 10.62 -8.78 11.67
N HIS A 216 9.50 -9.47 11.51
CA HIS A 216 9.37 -10.69 10.71
C HIS A 216 8.93 -10.41 9.27
N GLY A 217 8.82 -9.13 8.86
CA GLY A 217 8.48 -8.73 7.50
C GLY A 217 6.99 -8.72 7.17
N PHE A 218 6.11 -8.86 8.17
CA PHE A 218 4.66 -8.75 7.95
C PHE A 218 4.23 -7.29 8.03
N ILE A 219 3.45 -6.87 7.04
CA ILE A 219 2.83 -5.53 7.02
C ILE A 219 1.78 -5.46 8.13
N VAL A 220 1.97 -4.49 9.01
CA VAL A 220 1.05 -4.15 10.08
C VAL A 220 0.03 -3.14 9.58
N GLY A 221 0.48 -2.12 8.85
CA GLY A 221 -0.38 -1.07 8.31
C GLY A 221 0.30 -0.26 7.21
N ILE A 222 -0.49 0.35 6.35
CA ILE A 222 -0.05 1.24 5.26
C ILE A 222 -0.92 2.50 5.30
N ALA A 223 -0.33 3.66 5.06
CA ALA A 223 -1.05 4.90 4.76
C ALA A 223 -0.61 5.41 3.39
N ASN A 224 -1.54 5.97 2.61
CA ASN A 224 -1.18 6.63 1.37
C ASN A 224 -0.56 7.99 1.68
N MET A 225 0.59 8.29 1.08
CA MET A 225 1.11 9.65 1.12
C MET A 225 0.45 10.44 0.00
N ARG A 226 -0.31 11.47 0.37
CA ARG A 226 -1.13 12.25 -0.55
C ARG A 226 -0.46 13.59 -0.85
N ARG A 227 0.02 13.76 -2.09
CA ARG A 227 0.62 15.02 -2.59
C ARG A 227 1.71 15.61 -1.69
N SER A 228 2.39 14.78 -0.91
CA SER A 228 3.40 15.20 0.08
C SER A 228 4.59 14.26 0.10
N GLY A 229 5.67 14.66 0.78
CA GLY A 229 6.65 13.70 1.28
C GLY A 229 6.14 13.00 2.55
N GLU A 230 7.07 12.50 3.34
CA GLU A 230 6.81 11.92 4.65
C GLU A 230 6.60 13.03 5.68
N LEU A 231 5.32 13.25 6.02
CA LEU A 231 4.87 14.20 7.04
C LEU A 231 4.75 13.53 8.39
N ALA A 232 4.91 14.28 9.48
CA ALA A 232 4.73 13.79 10.86
C ALA A 232 3.35 13.17 11.11
N LYS A 233 2.31 13.57 10.36
CA LYS A 233 0.97 12.99 10.48
C LYS A 233 0.93 11.48 10.19
N TYR A 234 1.79 10.96 9.31
CA TYR A 234 1.80 9.53 8.97
C TYR A 234 2.29 8.65 10.12
N PRO A 235 3.49 8.86 10.71
CA PRO A 235 3.93 8.09 11.87
C PRO A 235 3.00 8.27 13.07
N LEU A 236 2.45 9.47 13.31
CA LEU A 236 1.51 9.72 14.41
C LEU A 236 0.21 8.92 14.25
N ALA A 237 -0.45 9.03 13.09
CA ALA A 237 -1.69 8.30 12.81
C ALA A 237 -1.48 6.78 12.84
N MET A 238 -0.37 6.30 12.27
CA MET A 238 0.01 4.89 12.29
C MET A 238 0.25 4.39 13.71
N THR A 239 0.96 5.16 14.53
CA THR A 239 1.25 4.78 15.93
C THR A 239 -0.04 4.69 16.75
N GLN A 240 -0.96 5.65 16.61
CA GLN A 240 -2.24 5.61 17.30
C GLN A 240 -3.06 4.39 16.87
N TRP A 241 -3.29 4.22 15.55
CA TRP A 241 -4.09 3.11 15.02
C TRP A 241 -3.56 1.74 15.46
N VAL A 242 -2.24 1.54 15.38
CA VAL A 242 -1.61 0.26 15.75
C VAL A 242 -1.63 0.04 17.26
N THR A 243 -1.45 1.07 18.07
CA THR A 243 -1.49 0.94 19.55
C THR A 243 -2.90 0.61 20.04
N GLU A 244 -3.92 1.26 19.49
CA GLU A 244 -5.33 0.93 19.77
C GLU A 244 -5.68 -0.51 19.35
N SER A 245 -5.05 -1.00 18.28
CA SER A 245 -5.28 -2.33 17.73
C SER A 245 -4.55 -3.44 18.47
N LEU A 246 -3.27 -3.25 18.79
CA LEU A 246 -2.37 -4.30 19.30
C LEU A 246 -2.13 -4.21 20.81
N GLY A 247 -2.50 -3.09 21.43
CA GLY A 247 -2.31 -2.85 22.85
C GLY A 247 -0.90 -2.38 23.20
N ASP A 248 -0.45 -2.76 24.39
CA ASP A 248 0.78 -2.28 24.99
C ASP A 248 2.05 -3.02 24.55
N ARG A 249 3.20 -2.58 25.09
CA ARG A 249 4.52 -3.23 24.90
C ARG A 249 4.94 -3.34 23.44
N LEU A 250 4.72 -2.28 22.68
CA LEU A 250 5.24 -2.12 21.32
C LEU A 250 6.57 -1.36 21.36
N CYS A 251 7.54 -1.82 20.57
CA CYS A 251 8.78 -1.11 20.34
C CYS A 251 8.79 -0.57 18.90
N TRP A 252 9.14 0.70 18.75
CA TRP A 252 9.08 1.43 17.50
C TRP A 252 10.47 1.78 17.00
N GLY A 253 10.77 1.39 15.77
CA GLY A 253 11.89 1.90 14.99
C GLY A 253 11.39 2.84 13.90
N TYR A 254 11.99 4.01 13.80
CA TYR A 254 11.67 5.00 12.79
C TYR A 254 12.95 5.72 12.38
N ASP A 255 13.19 5.85 11.07
CA ASP A 255 14.38 6.53 10.59
C ASP A 255 14.25 8.05 10.82
N ILE A 256 15.34 8.68 11.24
CA ILE A 256 15.43 10.14 11.46
C ILE A 256 14.31 10.69 12.37
N GLY A 257 13.92 9.94 13.42
CA GLY A 257 13.03 10.47 14.47
C GLY A 257 13.54 11.78 15.10
N CYS A 258 14.85 12.06 15.00
CA CYS A 258 15.46 13.31 15.46
C CYS A 258 14.87 14.57 14.78
N ALA A 259 14.42 14.47 13.52
CA ALA A 259 13.79 15.57 12.80
C ALA A 259 12.40 15.94 13.35
N PHE A 260 11.82 15.04 14.15
CA PHE A 260 10.53 15.16 14.80
C PHE A 260 10.65 15.38 16.32
N SER A 261 11.86 15.51 16.88
CA SER A 261 12.06 15.68 18.34
C SER A 261 11.40 16.94 18.93
N GLY A 262 11.01 17.90 18.07
CA GLY A 262 10.34 19.14 18.45
C GLY A 262 8.80 19.09 18.38
N THR A 263 8.19 17.92 18.15
CA THR A 263 6.72 17.73 18.24
C THR A 263 6.31 17.24 19.61
#